data_AF-F3FJV9-F1
#
_entry.id   AF-F3FJV9-F1
#
_cell.length_a   1.000
_cell.length_b   1.000
_cell.length_c   1.000
_cell.angle_alpha   90.00
_cell.angle_beta   90.00
_cell.angle_gamma   90.00
#
_symmetry.space_group_name_H-M   'P 1'
#
loop_
_entity.id
_entity.type
_entity.pdbx_description
1 polymer ?
#
loop_
_entity_poly.entity_id
_entity_poly.type
_entity_poly.pdbx_seq_one_letter_code
_entity_poly.pdbx_strand_id
1 'polypeptide(L)'
;MDDINTVAVDLHEKRYSDFDLRRIAKAVSQDYDGLVTAYLVNVHIHACSAVGVVFSHICPGPYQRFADGRLIRTSDIQSVTKQGKFWVINTVNSKYVIATFRRDVGRRSLREFMRIAGGTYLPTPDRLQ
;
A
#
# COMPACT_ATOMS: atom_id res chain seq x y z
N MET A 1 10.81 35.51 -15.12
CA MET A 1 9.89 35.01 -14.08
C MET A 1 9.30 33.74 -14.66
N ASP A 2 9.62 32.62 -14.04
CA ASP A 2 9.55 31.29 -14.64
C ASP A 2 8.13 30.88 -15.01
N ASP A 3 7.94 30.48 -16.27
CA ASP A 3 6.73 29.82 -16.75
C ASP A 3 6.62 28.45 -16.06
N ILE A 4 5.84 28.39 -14.98
CA ILE A 4 5.49 27.12 -14.32
C ILE A 4 4.58 26.35 -15.28
N ASN A 5 5.18 25.46 -16.06
CA ASN A 5 4.51 24.55 -16.97
C ASN A 5 3.64 23.57 -16.15
N THR A 6 2.42 23.99 -15.83
CA THR A 6 1.48 23.23 -15.00
C THR A 6 0.89 22.13 -15.86
N VAL A 7 1.47 20.93 -15.77
CA VAL A 7 0.93 19.74 -16.42
C VAL A 7 -0.27 19.25 -15.60
N ALA A 8 -1.48 19.39 -16.15
CA ALA A 8 -2.68 18.77 -15.59
C ALA A 8 -2.59 17.25 -15.80
N VAL A 9 -2.36 16.50 -14.73
CA VAL A 9 -2.32 15.04 -14.76
C VAL A 9 -3.65 14.51 -14.24
N ASP A 10 -4.47 13.94 -15.12
CA ASP A 10 -5.66 13.19 -14.72
C ASP A 10 -5.23 11.85 -14.11
N LEU A 11 -5.11 11.87 -12.78
CA LEU A 11 -4.88 10.68 -12.00
C LEU A 11 -6.15 9.80 -12.10
N HIS A 12 -6.05 8.67 -12.78
CA HIS A 12 -7.17 7.74 -12.92
C HIS A 12 -7.50 7.11 -11.56
N GLU A 13 -8.72 7.33 -11.06
CA GLU A 13 -9.22 6.68 -9.85
C GLU A 13 -9.70 5.28 -10.18
N LYS A 14 -9.17 4.28 -9.48
CA LYS A 14 -9.69 2.92 -9.59
C LYS A 14 -10.90 2.78 -8.68
N ARG A 15 -12.06 2.52 -9.27
CA ARG A 15 -13.27 2.13 -8.53
C ARG A 15 -13.04 0.81 -7.79
N TYR A 16 -13.44 0.76 -6.54
CA TYR A 16 -13.43 -0.47 -5.74
C TYR A 16 -14.53 -1.42 -6.23
N SER A 17 -14.22 -2.72 -6.31
CA SER A 17 -15.27 -3.73 -6.52
C SER A 17 -16.06 -3.96 -5.23
N ASP A 18 -17.28 -4.50 -5.33
CA ASP A 18 -18.07 -4.90 -4.16
C ASP A 18 -17.31 -5.88 -3.23
N PHE A 19 -16.49 -6.74 -3.82
CA PHE A 19 -15.61 -7.64 -3.09
C PHE A 19 -14.56 -6.85 -2.29
N ASP A 20 -13.93 -5.85 -2.91
CA ASP A 20 -12.96 -4.98 -2.24
C ASP A 20 -13.63 -4.22 -1.09
N LEU A 21 -14.79 -3.61 -1.32
CA LEU A 21 -15.54 -2.86 -0.30
C LEU A 21 -15.90 -3.73 0.92
N ARG A 22 -16.39 -4.97 0.69
CA ARG A 22 -16.67 -5.92 1.78
C ARG A 22 -15.42 -6.31 2.55
N ARG A 23 -14.27 -6.40 1.88
CA ARG A 23 -12.99 -6.73 2.53
C ARG A 23 -12.41 -5.54 3.27
N ILE A 24 -12.55 -4.32 2.74
CA ILE A 24 -12.19 -3.08 3.42
C ILE A 24 -13.01 -2.94 4.71
N ALA A 25 -14.34 -3.09 4.66
CA ALA A 25 -15.19 -2.99 5.84
C ALA A 25 -14.74 -3.96 6.95
N LYS A 26 -14.37 -5.18 6.59
CA LYS A 26 -13.83 -6.19 7.53
C LYS A 26 -12.43 -5.85 8.04
N ALA A 27 -11.62 -5.17 7.24
CA ALA A 27 -10.30 -4.72 7.67
C ALA A 27 -10.44 -3.57 8.66
N VAL A 28 -11.24 -2.56 8.33
CA VAL A 28 -11.52 -1.40 9.19
C VAL A 28 -12.13 -1.79 10.53
N SER A 29 -12.97 -2.83 10.56
CA SER A 29 -13.57 -3.33 11.81
C SER A 29 -12.63 -4.17 12.68
N GLN A 30 -11.41 -4.46 12.23
CA GLN A 30 -10.47 -5.27 12.98
C GLN A 30 -9.51 -4.35 13.75
N ASP A 31 -9.23 -4.68 15.00
CA ASP A 31 -8.17 -4.01 15.74
C ASP A 31 -6.79 -4.45 15.24
N TYR A 32 -5.93 -3.46 15.03
CA TYR A 32 -4.53 -3.66 14.68
C TYR A 32 -3.65 -3.06 15.78
N ASP A 33 -2.47 -3.61 15.94
CA ASP A 33 -1.46 -2.98 16.78
C ASP A 33 -1.04 -1.65 16.16
N GLY A 34 -1.10 -0.56 16.92
CA GLY A 34 -0.74 0.80 16.51
C GLY A 34 -1.59 1.43 15.40
N LEU A 35 -1.22 2.65 15.01
CA LEU A 35 -1.96 3.44 14.03
C LEU A 35 -1.79 2.90 12.60
N VAL A 36 -2.91 2.57 11.94
CA VAL A 36 -2.94 2.20 10.51
C VAL A 36 -2.98 3.45 9.65
N THR A 37 -1.96 3.67 8.83
CA THR A 37 -1.86 4.81 7.93
C THR A 37 -2.89 4.77 6.81
N ALA A 38 -3.11 3.60 6.19
CA ALA A 38 -4.14 3.39 5.20
C ALA A 38 -4.41 1.89 4.93
N TYR A 39 -5.52 1.62 4.26
CA TYR A 39 -5.86 0.30 3.73
C TYR A 39 -5.52 0.22 2.25
N LEU A 40 -4.99 -0.92 1.81
CA LEU A 40 -4.59 -1.15 0.43
C LEU A 40 -5.40 -2.27 -0.21
N VAL A 41 -5.80 -2.03 -1.46
CA VAL A 41 -6.65 -2.89 -2.28
C VAL A 41 -5.88 -3.30 -3.54
N ASN A 42 -6.13 -4.51 -4.06
CA ASN A 42 -5.48 -5.05 -5.25
C ASN A 42 -3.93 -5.03 -5.17
N VAL A 43 -3.40 -5.38 -4.00
CA VAL A 43 -1.97 -5.26 -3.70
C VAL A 43 -1.15 -6.35 -4.38
N HIS A 44 0.03 -5.96 -4.85
CA HIS A 44 1.15 -6.85 -5.15
C HIS A 44 2.45 -6.22 -4.64
N ILE A 45 3.46 -7.05 -4.40
CA ILE A 45 4.77 -6.59 -3.97
C ILE A 45 5.69 -6.49 -5.19
N HIS A 46 6.40 -5.38 -5.30
CA HIS A 46 7.35 -5.12 -6.38
C HIS A 46 8.54 -4.34 -5.84
N ALA A 47 9.76 -4.84 -6.07
CA ALA A 47 11.02 -4.21 -5.65
C ALA A 47 10.98 -3.71 -4.19
N CYS A 48 10.73 -4.63 -3.24
CA CYS A 48 10.63 -4.36 -1.80
C CYS A 48 9.52 -3.41 -1.35
N SER A 49 8.67 -2.93 -2.25
CA SER A 49 7.55 -2.03 -1.94
C SER A 49 6.20 -2.68 -2.23
N ALA A 50 5.14 -2.24 -1.54
CA ALA A 50 3.78 -2.62 -1.87
C ALA A 50 3.18 -1.66 -2.89
N VAL A 51 2.56 -2.19 -3.93
CA VAL A 51 1.83 -1.42 -4.95
C VAL A 51 0.36 -1.81 -4.89
N GLY A 52 -0.51 -0.83 -4.66
CA GLY A 52 -1.93 -1.04 -4.49
C GLY A 52 -2.75 0.24 -4.49
N VAL A 53 -4.07 0.09 -4.46
CA VAL A 53 -5.01 1.21 -4.42
C VAL A 53 -5.32 1.57 -2.97
N VAL A 54 -5.19 2.84 -2.63
CA VAL A 54 -5.34 3.32 -1.25
C VAL A 54 -6.81 3.50 -0.88
N PHE A 55 -7.11 3.35 0.41
CA PHE A 55 -8.41 3.66 1.03
C PHE A 55 -8.18 4.18 2.45
N SER A 56 -8.88 5.26 2.81
CA SER A 56 -8.86 5.93 4.10
C SER A 56 -7.45 6.26 4.59
N HIS A 57 -6.67 7.01 3.78
CA HIS A 57 -5.34 7.46 4.18
C HIS A 57 -5.43 8.63 5.17
N ILE A 58 -4.72 8.54 6.31
CA ILE A 58 -4.77 9.56 7.39
C ILE A 58 -4.35 10.95 6.91
N CYS A 59 -3.38 11.02 6.00
CA CYS A 59 -2.91 12.27 5.41
C CYS A 59 -2.88 12.16 3.88
N PRO A 60 -3.90 12.66 3.15
CA PRO A 60 -3.97 12.56 1.69
C PRO A 60 -2.80 13.23 0.94
N GLY A 61 -2.02 14.06 1.64
CA GLY A 61 -0.86 14.75 1.12
C GLY A 61 -1.21 15.88 0.14
N PRO A 62 -0.20 16.60 -0.36
CA PRO A 62 -0.40 17.63 -1.39
C PRO A 62 -0.98 16.99 -2.67
N TYR A 63 -1.86 17.73 -3.34
CA TYR A 63 -2.54 17.30 -4.57
C TYR A 63 -3.33 16.00 -4.46
N GLN A 64 -3.77 15.61 -3.25
CA GLN A 64 -4.59 14.41 -3.03
C GLN A 64 -3.93 13.13 -3.54
N ARG A 65 -2.59 13.05 -3.47
CA ARG A 65 -1.81 11.91 -3.95
C ARG A 65 -2.22 10.59 -3.29
N PHE A 66 -2.59 10.65 -2.01
CA PHE A 66 -3.04 9.50 -1.22
C PHE A 66 -4.55 9.51 -0.98
N ALA A 67 -5.32 10.22 -1.81
CA ALA A 67 -6.77 10.15 -1.75
C ALA A 67 -7.28 8.76 -2.18
N ASP A 68 -8.48 8.43 -1.75
CA ASP A 68 -9.12 7.16 -2.06
C ASP A 68 -9.20 6.92 -3.57
N GLY A 69 -8.98 5.66 -3.98
CA GLY A 69 -9.00 5.25 -5.38
C GLY A 69 -7.67 5.48 -6.11
N ARG A 70 -6.68 6.13 -5.48
CA ARG A 70 -5.35 6.34 -6.07
C ARG A 70 -4.50 5.07 -6.00
N LEU A 71 -3.81 4.77 -7.09
CA LEU A 71 -2.75 3.75 -7.12
C LEU A 71 -1.48 4.35 -6.51
N ILE A 72 -0.96 3.70 -5.48
CA ILE A 72 0.26 4.13 -4.79
C ILE A 72 1.29 3.01 -4.75
N ARG A 73 2.56 3.41 -4.69
CA ARG A 73 3.68 2.56 -4.29
C ARG A 73 4.14 3.06 -2.92
N THR A 74 4.20 2.16 -1.94
CA THR A 74 4.72 2.50 -0.61
C THR A 74 6.23 2.70 -0.66
N SER A 75 6.82 3.25 0.40
CA SER A 75 8.25 3.06 0.66
C SER A 75 8.57 1.58 0.93
N ASP A 76 9.85 1.28 1.06
CA ASP A 76 10.28 -0.09 1.27
C ASP A 76 9.73 -0.68 2.56
N ILE A 77 9.38 -1.95 2.42
CA ILE A 77 8.80 -2.76 3.47
C ILE A 77 9.91 -3.16 4.43
N GLN A 78 9.77 -2.72 5.68
CA GLN A 78 10.66 -3.11 6.78
C GLN A 78 10.19 -4.41 7.45
N SER A 79 8.88 -4.64 7.51
CA SER A 79 8.35 -5.91 8.00
C SER A 79 6.96 -6.19 7.46
N VAL A 80 6.63 -7.48 7.37
CA VAL A 80 5.28 -7.96 7.07
C VAL A 80 4.84 -8.91 8.16
N THR A 81 3.68 -8.64 8.74
CA THR A 81 3.08 -9.48 9.79
C THR A 81 1.65 -9.83 9.42
N LYS A 82 1.18 -10.99 9.85
CA LYS A 82 -0.22 -11.37 9.72
C LYS A 82 -0.94 -11.04 11.01
N GLN A 83 -1.89 -10.11 10.98
CA GLN A 83 -2.71 -9.74 12.13
C GLN A 83 -4.17 -10.10 11.83
N GLY A 84 -4.69 -11.07 12.58
CA GLY A 84 -6.02 -11.64 12.35
C GLY A 84 -6.16 -12.18 10.91
N LYS A 85 -7.10 -11.61 10.15
CA LYS A 85 -7.42 -12.05 8.78
C LYS A 85 -6.62 -11.34 7.70
N PHE A 86 -5.84 -10.31 8.06
CA PHE A 86 -5.19 -9.41 7.11
C PHE A 86 -3.68 -9.37 7.30
N TRP A 87 -2.99 -8.98 6.24
CA TRP A 87 -1.56 -8.75 6.27
C TRP A 87 -1.30 -7.27 6.54
N VAL A 88 -0.38 -6.99 7.45
CA VAL A 88 0.06 -5.66 7.84
C VAL A 88 1.49 -5.47 7.38
N ILE A 89 1.71 -4.40 6.65
CA ILE A 89 3.01 -3.98 6.14
C ILE A 89 3.45 -2.77 6.95
N ASN A 90 4.63 -2.85 7.54
CA ASN A 90 5.29 -1.68 8.13
C ASN A 90 6.40 -1.22 7.18
N THR A 91 6.38 0.07 6.87
CA THR A 91 7.50 0.79 6.26
C THR A 91 8.13 1.70 7.30
N VAL A 92 9.16 2.46 6.91
CA VAL A 92 9.91 3.37 7.81
C VAL A 92 8.99 4.25 8.66
N ASN A 93 7.95 4.84 8.07
CA ASN A 93 7.09 5.83 8.73
C ASN A 93 5.59 5.54 8.57
N SER A 94 5.21 4.37 8.06
CA SER A 94 3.82 4.11 7.71
C SER A 94 3.45 2.64 7.89
N LYS A 95 2.18 2.42 8.23
CA LYS A 95 1.61 1.10 8.45
C LYS A 95 0.41 0.91 7.53
N TYR A 96 0.48 -0.10 6.68
CA TYR A 96 -0.54 -0.38 5.69
C TYR A 96 -1.18 -1.74 5.92
N VAL A 97 -2.49 -1.81 5.80
CA VAL A 97 -3.25 -3.06 5.90
C VAL A 97 -3.67 -3.51 4.50
N ILE A 98 -3.34 -4.73 4.11
CA ILE A 98 -3.74 -5.29 2.81
C ILE A 98 -5.15 -5.88 2.93
N ALA A 99 -6.15 -5.18 2.39
CA ALA A 99 -7.54 -5.64 2.34
C ALA A 99 -7.73 -6.74 1.26
N THR A 100 -7.18 -6.53 0.06
CA THR A 100 -7.21 -7.48 -1.06
C THR A 100 -5.87 -7.56 -1.79
N PHE A 101 -5.59 -8.74 -2.35
CA PHE A 101 -4.46 -8.96 -3.25
C PHE A 101 -4.94 -8.86 -4.70
N ARG A 102 -4.06 -8.37 -5.57
CA ARG A 102 -4.26 -8.45 -7.02
C ARG A 102 -4.46 -9.92 -7.41
N ARG A 103 -5.46 -10.19 -8.25
CA ARG A 103 -5.71 -11.53 -8.78
C ARG A 103 -4.42 -12.08 -9.41
N ASP A 104 -4.15 -13.36 -9.16
CA ASP A 104 -3.02 -14.16 -9.67
C ASP A 104 -1.62 -13.76 -9.18
N VAL A 105 -1.29 -12.47 -9.14
CA VAL A 105 0.06 -12.00 -8.83
C VAL A 105 0.25 -11.65 -7.35
N GLY A 106 -0.75 -11.06 -6.69
CA GLY A 106 -0.56 -10.42 -5.39
C GLY A 106 -0.07 -11.36 -4.29
N ARG A 107 -0.77 -12.48 -4.06
CA ARG A 107 -0.35 -13.46 -3.04
C ARG A 107 0.97 -14.16 -3.39
N ARG A 108 1.25 -14.36 -4.68
CA ARG A 108 2.52 -14.95 -5.12
C ARG A 108 3.67 -14.00 -4.82
N SER A 109 3.52 -12.72 -5.18
CA SER A 109 4.54 -11.69 -4.92
C SER A 109 4.83 -11.50 -3.43
N LEU A 110 3.82 -11.56 -2.55
CA LEU A 110 4.05 -11.46 -1.12
C LEU A 110 4.83 -12.67 -0.59
N ARG A 111 4.44 -13.89 -0.98
CA ARG A 111 5.15 -15.11 -0.57
C ARG A 111 6.60 -15.10 -1.05
N GLU A 112 6.83 -14.66 -2.29
CA GLU A 112 8.15 -14.56 -2.86
C GLU A 112 9.00 -13.51 -2.13
N PHE A 113 8.43 -12.35 -1.84
CA PHE A 113 9.07 -11.33 -1.02
C PHE A 113 9.46 -11.85 0.36
N MET A 114 8.55 -12.53 1.08
CA MET A 114 8.86 -13.11 2.39
C MET A 114 9.93 -14.21 2.32
N ARG A 115 9.94 -15.01 1.23
CA ARG A 115 10.94 -16.05 0.99
C ARG A 115 12.34 -15.45 0.78
N ILE A 116 12.43 -14.37 0.01
CA ILE A 116 13.70 -13.68 -0.27
C ILE A 116 14.16 -12.89 0.96
N ALA A 117 13.25 -12.20 1.64
CA ALA A 117 13.58 -11.35 2.78
C ALA A 117 14.12 -12.16 3.96
N GLY A 118 13.71 -13.43 4.14
CA GLY A 118 14.48 -14.48 4.84
C GLY A 118 14.96 -14.23 6.28
N GLY A 119 14.62 -13.11 6.90
CA GLY A 119 15.12 -12.66 8.21
C GLY A 119 15.87 -11.33 8.21
N THR A 120 16.29 -10.80 7.05
CA THR A 120 17.05 -9.54 6.95
C THR A 120 16.42 -8.64 5.89
N TYR A 121 15.59 -7.69 6.33
CA TYR A 121 15.03 -6.65 5.47
C TYR A 121 16.10 -5.58 5.24
N LEU A 122 16.78 -5.63 4.09
CA LEU A 122 17.68 -4.58 3.66
C LEU A 122 16.87 -3.56 2.86
N PRO A 123 16.59 -2.36 3.40
CA PRO A 123 15.94 -1.32 2.63
C PRO A 123 16.84 -0.95 1.44
N THR A 124 16.21 -0.64 0.30
CA THR A 124 16.89 -0.01 -0.82
C THR A 124 17.53 1.27 -0.27
N PRO A 125 18.83 1.54 -0.53
CA PRO A 125 19.48 2.75 -0.04
C PRO A 125 18.69 4.00 -0.44
N ASP A 126 18.57 4.98 0.45
CA ASP A 126 17.72 6.18 0.27
C ASP A 126 17.92 6.90 -1.07
N ARG A 127 19.13 6.84 -1.65
CA ARG A 127 19.44 7.44 -2.96
C ARG A 127 18.77 6.74 -4.16
N LEU A 128 18.17 5.58 -3.94
CA LEU A 128 17.59 4.70 -4.97
C LEU A 128 16.09 4.39 -4.71
N GLN A 129 15.48 4.98 -3.67
CA GLN A 129 14.04 4.88 -3.36
C GLN A 129 13.24 5.98 -4.06
#